data_AF-A0A534RNS1-F1
#
_entry.id   AF-A0A534RNS1-F1
#
_cell.length_a   1.000
_cell.length_b   1.000
_cell.length_c   1.000
_cell.angle_alpha   90.00
_cell.angle_beta   90.00
_cell.angle_gamma   90.00
#
_symmetry.space_group_name_H-M   'P 1'
#
loop_
_entity.id
_entity.type
_entity.pdbx_description
1 polymer ?
#
loop_
_entity_poly.entity_id
_entity_poly.type
_entity_poly.pdbx_seq_one_letter_code
_entity_poly.pdbx_strand_id
1 'polypeptide(L)'
;MLAVLVAFLRSLLSAMFLGLDLTLPELVVMFIATVFLFSVPLLPGAIGVYEGGIAGAFELLGHARADGVAYAMTIHAAELVVVAVGFLFLGHLGIGLAGPRKPAAARGPRVRRVHRPA
;
A
#
# COMPACT_ATOMS: atom_id res chain seq x y z
N MET A 1 10.82 15.87 -10.30
CA MET A 1 11.70 16.35 -9.21
C MET A 1 11.05 16.22 -7.84
N LEU A 2 9.85 16.74 -7.60
CA LEU A 2 9.17 16.62 -6.30
C LEU A 2 9.04 15.16 -5.80
N ALA A 3 8.56 14.24 -6.64
CA ALA A 3 8.40 12.83 -6.27
C ALA A 3 9.71 12.16 -5.84
N VAL A 4 10.82 12.49 -6.52
CA VAL A 4 12.17 11.98 -6.19
C VAL A 4 12.61 12.52 -4.84
N LEU A 5 12.42 13.82 -4.59
CA LEU A 5 12.73 14.45 -3.30
C LEU A 5 11.92 13.80 -2.17
N VAL A 6 10.63 13.57 -2.38
CA VAL A 6 9.75 12.94 -1.38
C VAL A 6 10.19 11.50 -1.09
N ALA A 7 10.53 10.73 -2.12
CA ALA A 7 11.02 9.36 -1.95
C ALA A 7 12.38 9.31 -1.25
N PHE A 8 13.30 10.23 -1.56
CA PHE A 8 14.58 10.35 -0.85
C PHE A 8 14.38 10.78 0.61
N LEU A 9 13.52 11.78 0.85
CA LEU A 9 13.19 12.25 2.20
C LEU A 9 12.56 11.13 3.03
N ARG A 10 11.69 10.31 2.42
CA ARG A 10 11.14 9.11 3.09
C ARG A 10 12.24 8.15 3.52
N SER A 11 13.24 7.91 2.66
CA SER A 11 14.38 7.05 2.99
C SER A 11 15.14 7.56 4.21
N LEU A 12 15.48 8.86 4.19
CA LEU A 12 16.13 9.54 5.30
C LEU A 12 15.31 9.49 6.60
N LEU A 13 14.01 9.85 6.54
CA LEU A 13 13.15 9.87 7.72
C LEU A 13 12.94 8.49 8.32
N SER A 14 12.84 7.44 7.49
CA SER A 14 12.67 6.07 7.96
C SER A 14 13.93 5.57 8.69
N ALA A 15 15.12 5.89 8.15
CA ALA A 15 16.39 5.60 8.81
C ALA A 15 16.52 6.34 10.15
N MET A 16 16.20 7.65 10.17
CA MET A 16 16.25 8.44 11.41
C MET A 16 15.24 7.96 12.46
N PHE A 17 14.03 7.60 12.05
CA PHE A 17 12.98 7.11 12.95
C PHE A 17 13.40 5.84 13.68
N LEU A 18 14.13 4.95 12.99
CA LEU A 18 14.64 3.71 13.54
C LEU A 18 16.00 3.85 14.23
N GLY A 19 16.63 5.03 14.17
CA GLY A 19 17.98 5.25 14.72
C GLY A 19 19.05 4.44 14.00
N LEU A 20 18.91 4.24 12.69
CA LEU A 20 19.86 3.49 11.88
C LEU A 20 21.05 4.35 11.48
N ASP A 21 22.26 3.86 11.73
CA ASP A 21 23.52 4.51 11.37
C ASP A 21 23.88 4.26 9.89
N LEU A 22 23.02 4.73 8.98
CA LEU A 22 23.25 4.67 7.53
C LEU A 22 24.01 5.93 7.05
N THR A 23 25.10 5.70 6.33
CA THR A 23 25.84 6.74 5.62
C THR A 23 25.02 7.30 4.44
N LEU A 24 25.40 8.49 3.94
CA LEU A 24 24.73 9.10 2.79
C LEU A 24 24.71 8.20 1.53
N PRO A 25 25.81 7.50 1.16
CA PRO A 25 25.77 6.54 0.04
C PRO A 25 24.78 5.39 0.28
N GLU A 26 24.72 4.84 1.49
CA GLU A 26 23.78 3.77 1.84
C GLU A 26 22.33 4.25 1.76
N LEU A 27 22.03 5.47 2.22
CA LEU A 27 20.71 6.09 2.06
C LEU A 27 20.31 6.25 0.59
N VAL A 28 21.26 6.58 -0.30
CA VAL A 28 21.02 6.64 -1.75
C VAL A 28 20.73 5.26 -2.31
N VAL A 29 21.48 4.23 -1.90
CA VAL A 29 21.21 2.83 -2.30
C VAL A 29 19.82 2.41 -1.83
N MET A 30 19.45 2.71 -0.58
CA MET A 30 18.13 2.38 -0.04
C MET A 30 17.00 3.14 -0.73
N PHE A 31 17.23 4.40 -1.11
CA PHE A 31 16.31 5.16 -1.94
C PHE A 31 16.10 4.49 -3.31
N ILE A 32 17.18 4.10 -3.99
CA ILE A 32 17.11 3.43 -5.31
C ILE A 32 16.40 2.08 -5.18
N ALA A 33 16.76 1.26 -4.18
CA ALA A 33 16.15 -0.04 -3.93
C ALA A 33 14.65 0.09 -3.67
N THR A 34 14.25 1.07 -2.86
CA THR A 34 12.83 1.34 -2.55
C THR A 34 12.05 1.72 -3.81
N VAL A 35 12.56 2.65 -4.60
CA VAL A 35 11.91 3.08 -5.85
C VAL A 35 11.83 1.93 -6.85
N PHE A 36 12.90 1.14 -6.97
CA PHE A 36 12.94 -0.01 -7.84
C PHE A 36 11.88 -1.05 -7.44
N LEU A 37 11.85 -1.46 -6.17
CA LEU A 37 10.90 -2.47 -5.68
C LEU A 37 9.44 -2.02 -5.82
N PHE A 38 9.13 -0.74 -5.65
CA PHE A 38 7.79 -0.20 -5.93
C PHE A 38 7.42 -0.17 -7.41
N SER A 39 8.41 -0.12 -8.30
CA SER A 39 8.14 -0.09 -9.75
C SER A 39 7.85 -1.48 -10.33
N VAL A 40 8.21 -2.55 -9.62
CA VAL A 40 7.94 -3.92 -10.07
C VAL A 40 6.53 -4.36 -9.64
N PRO A 41 5.62 -4.67 -10.58
CA PRO A 41 4.24 -5.05 -10.25
C PRO A 41 4.16 -6.53 -9.83
N LEU A 42 4.74 -6.86 -8.68
CA LEU A 42 4.87 -8.26 -8.23
C LEU A 42 3.61 -8.76 -7.52
N LEU A 43 3.11 -8.01 -6.53
CA LEU A 43 2.00 -8.39 -5.65
C LEU A 43 1.18 -7.15 -5.24
N PRO A 44 -0.12 -7.29 -4.91
CA PRO A 44 -0.88 -6.23 -4.26
C PRO A 44 -0.19 -5.80 -2.96
N GLY A 45 0.20 -4.53 -2.86
CA GLY A 45 0.95 -4.00 -1.73
C GLY A 45 2.40 -4.48 -1.62
N ALA A 46 2.90 -5.27 -2.59
CA ALA A 46 4.26 -5.81 -2.64
C ALA A 46 4.73 -6.60 -1.40
N ILE A 47 3.81 -7.04 -0.55
CA ILE A 47 4.09 -7.74 0.72
C ILE A 47 4.93 -9.00 0.45
N GLY A 48 5.97 -9.18 1.25
CA GLY A 48 6.95 -10.26 1.15
C GLY A 48 8.13 -9.89 0.25
N VAL A 49 7.89 -9.46 -1.00
CA VAL A 49 8.99 -9.17 -1.93
C VAL A 49 9.65 -7.83 -1.62
N TYR A 50 8.86 -6.83 -1.22
CA TYR A 50 9.39 -5.54 -0.81
C TYR A 50 10.29 -5.70 0.42
N GLU A 51 9.80 -6.35 1.48
CA GLU A 51 10.54 -6.59 2.71
C GLU A 51 11.76 -7.47 2.47
N GLY A 52 11.63 -8.52 1.66
CA GLY A 52 12.74 -9.38 1.29
C GLY A 52 13.83 -8.63 0.50
N GLY A 53 13.43 -7.77 -0.45
CA GLY A 53 14.35 -6.95 -1.24
C GLY A 53 15.09 -5.92 -0.41
N ILE A 54 14.39 -5.23 0.50
CA ILE A 54 14.99 -4.26 1.42
C ILE A 54 15.91 -4.96 2.43
N ALA A 55 15.48 -6.08 3.02
CA ALA A 55 16.32 -6.86 3.94
C ALA A 55 17.59 -7.38 3.25
N GLY A 56 17.48 -7.81 2.00
CA GLY A 56 18.63 -8.18 1.18
C GLY A 56 19.56 -6.99 0.89
N ALA A 57 19.01 -5.80 0.61
CA ALA A 57 19.82 -4.61 0.41
C ALA A 57 20.60 -4.23 1.68
N PHE A 58 19.98 -4.31 2.86
CA PHE A 58 20.66 -4.09 4.14
C PHE A 58 21.81 -5.07 4.37
N GLU A 59 21.58 -6.37 4.12
CA GLU A 59 22.63 -7.38 4.24
C GLU A 59 23.79 -7.13 3.27
N LEU A 60 23.50 -6.74 2.03
CA LEU A 60 24.53 -6.40 1.04
C LEU A 60 25.37 -5.19 1.46
N LEU A 61 24.79 -4.27 2.23
CA LEU A 61 25.47 -3.11 2.81
C LEU A 61 26.18 -3.45 4.14
N GLY A 62 26.09 -4.69 4.62
CA GLY A 62 26.72 -5.14 5.86
C GLY A 62 25.91 -4.88 7.13
N HIS A 63 24.65 -4.48 7.00
CA HIS A 63 23.72 -4.26 8.11
C HIS A 63 22.89 -5.51 8.41
N ALA A 64 22.24 -5.55 9.58
CA ALA A 64 21.40 -6.68 9.94
C ALA A 64 20.13 -6.73 9.07
N ARG A 65 19.75 -7.93 8.60
CA ARG A 65 18.50 -8.14 7.85
C ARG A 65 17.27 -7.68 8.63
N ALA A 66 17.29 -7.85 9.96
CA ALA A 66 16.20 -7.44 10.84
C ALA A 66 15.92 -5.93 10.75
N ASP A 67 16.97 -5.12 10.65
CA ASP A 67 16.88 -3.66 10.51
C ASP A 67 16.27 -3.30 9.15
N GLY A 68 16.64 -4.02 8.09
CA GLY A 68 16.03 -3.86 6.78
C GLY A 68 14.53 -4.21 6.77
N VAL A 69 14.12 -5.27 7.46
CA VAL A 69 12.69 -5.60 7.61
C VAL A 69 11.97 -4.50 8.42
N ALA A 70 12.55 -4.02 9.51
CA ALA A 70 11.98 -2.93 10.31
C ALA A 70 11.83 -1.64 9.49
N TYR A 71 12.84 -1.33 8.67
CA TYR A 71 12.81 -0.22 7.73
C TYR A 71 11.68 -0.36 6.71
N ALA A 72 11.52 -1.53 6.10
CA ALA A 72 10.44 -1.80 5.15
C ALA A 72 9.05 -1.67 5.80
N MET A 73 8.89 -2.21 7.01
CA MET A 73 7.63 -2.11 7.77
C MET A 73 7.28 -0.68 8.14
N THR A 74 8.27 0.15 8.46
CA THR A 74 8.07 1.58 8.74
C THR A 74 7.51 2.32 7.53
N ILE A 75 7.98 1.99 6.33
CA ILE A 75 7.48 2.57 5.09
C ILE A 75 6.02 2.18 4.86
N HIS A 76 5.67 0.90 4.99
CA HIS A 76 4.28 0.45 4.86
C HIS A 76 3.36 1.04 5.94
N ALA A 77 3.84 1.17 7.17
CA ALA A 77 3.08 1.82 8.24
C ALA A 77 2.74 3.28 7.87
N ALA A 78 3.70 4.03 7.31
CA ALA A 78 3.45 5.39 6.85
C ALA A 78 2.43 5.44 5.69
N GLU A 79 2.47 4.48 4.78
CA GLU A 79 1.50 4.38 3.67
C GLU A 79 0.08 4.11 4.19
N LEU A 80 -0.07 3.23 5.18
CA LEU A 80 -1.36 2.96 5.82
C LEU A 80 -1.94 4.21 6.50
N VAL A 81 -1.10 5.07 7.10
CA VAL A 81 -1.55 6.36 7.65
C VAL A 81 -2.12 7.26 6.55
N VAL A 82 -1.41 7.39 5.42
CA VAL A 82 -1.88 8.20 4.28
C VAL A 82 -3.21 7.65 3.73
N VAL A 83 -3.32 6.34 3.58
CA VAL A 83 -4.53 5.66 3.14
C VAL A 83 -5.69 5.90 4.11
N ALA A 84 -5.45 5.79 5.42
CA ALA A 84 -6.45 6.04 6.45
C ALA A 84 -6.96 7.49 6.40
N VAL A 85 -6.06 8.47 6.28
CA VAL A 85 -6.43 9.89 6.12
C VAL A 85 -7.29 10.10 4.87
N GLY A 86 -6.93 9.46 3.75
CA GLY A 86 -7.71 9.50 2.51
C GLY A 86 -9.14 8.97 2.70
N PHE A 87 -9.29 7.84 3.40
CA PHE A 87 -10.63 7.29 3.70
C PHE A 87 -11.44 8.18 4.63
N LEU A 88 -10.83 8.76 5.66
CA LEU A 88 -11.50 9.70 6.56
C LEU A 88 -11.97 10.94 5.80
N PHE A 89 -11.15 11.47 4.90
CA PHE A 89 -11.49 12.60 4.05
C PHE A 89 -12.66 12.28 3.11
N LEU A 90 -12.65 11.14 2.42
CA LEU A 90 -13.76 10.71 1.56
C LEU A 90 -15.05 10.50 2.37
N GLY A 91 -14.94 9.88 3.54
CA GLY A 91 -16.07 9.70 4.45
C GLY A 91 -16.66 11.03 4.91
N HIS A 92 -15.81 12.04 5.18
CA HIS A 92 -16.26 13.39 5.51
C HIS A 92 -17.02 14.07 4.36
N LEU A 93 -16.66 13.79 3.10
CA LEU A 93 -17.40 14.25 1.92
C LEU A 93 -18.68 13.46 1.62
N GLY A 94 -18.99 12.42 2.41
CA GLY A 94 -20.13 11.53 2.18
C GLY A 94 -19.93 10.55 1.02
N ILE A 95 -18.70 10.38 0.53
CA ILE A 95 -18.37 9.46 -0.56
C ILE A 95 -18.12 8.07 0.04
N GLY A 96 -19.09 7.18 -0.12
CA GLY A 96 -19.01 5.79 0.34
C GLY A 96 -18.70 4.80 -0.78
N LEU A 97 -18.20 3.62 -0.40
CA LEU A 97 -17.97 2.48 -1.30
C LEU A 97 -19.28 1.79 -1.76
N ALA A 98 -20.43 2.23 -1.25
CA ALA A 98 -21.74 1.71 -1.66
C ALA A 98 -22.06 2.21 -3.07
N GLY A 99 -21.76 1.38 -4.08
CA GLY A 99 -22.19 1.63 -5.46
C GLY A 99 -23.71 1.83 -5.56
N PRO A 100 -24.22 2.44 -6.65
CA PRO A 100 -25.65 2.62 -6.84
C PRO A 100 -26.34 1.27 -6.68
N ARG A 101 -27.13 1.12 -5.61
CA ARG A 101 -27.99 -0.06 -5.41
C ARG A 101 -28.86 -0.15 -6.65
N LYS A 102 -28.58 -1.13 -7.52
CA LYS A 102 -29.47 -1.48 -8.62
C LYS A 102 -30.85 -1.66 -7.99
N PRO A 103 -31.87 -0.82 -8.30
CA PRO A 103 -33.17 -0.95 -7.69
C PRO A 103 -33.61 -2.39 -7.93
N ALA A 104 -33.92 -3.11 -6.85
CA ALA A 104 -34.41 -4.47 -6.93
C ALA A 104 -35.53 -4.44 -7.97
N ALA A 105 -35.30 -5.08 -9.12
CA ALA A 105 -36.26 -5.11 -10.21
C ALA A 105 -37.59 -5.48 -9.59
N ALA A 106 -38.56 -4.57 -9.68
CA ALA A 106 -39.87 -4.73 -9.07
C ALA A 106 -40.33 -6.14 -9.42
N ARG A 107 -40.57 -6.96 -8.38
CA ARG A 107 -41.17 -8.28 -8.55
C ARG A 107 -42.49 -8.03 -9.28
N GLY A 108 -42.49 -8.22 -10.60
CA GLY A 108 -43.69 -8.16 -11.41
C GLY A 108 -44.73 -9.13 -10.83
N PRO A 109 -46.02 -8.85 -11.00
CA PRO A 109 -47.06 -9.70 -10.44
C PRO A 109 -46.83 -11.13 -10.92
N ARG A 110 -46.65 -12.07 -9.99
CA ARG A 110 -46.64 -13.50 -10.33
C ARG A 110 -48.01 -13.83 -10.89
N VAL A 111 -48.15 -13.81 -12.21
CA VAL A 111 -49.34 -14.31 -12.90
C VAL A 111 -49.38 -15.81 -12.62
N ARG A 112 -50.20 -16.19 -11.64
CA ARG A 112 -50.50 -17.59 -11.33
C ARG A 112 -51.24 -18.14 -12.55
N ARG A 113 -50.53 -18.86 -13.43
CA ARG A 113 -51.19 -19.66 -14.48
C ARG A 113 -52.08 -20.68 -13.78
N VAL A 114 -53.39 -20.45 -13.83
CA VAL A 114 -54.38 -21.44 -13.46
C VAL A 114 -54.42 -22.45 -14.60
N HIS A 115 -53.93 -23.65 -14.33
CA HIS A 115 -54.07 -24.79 -15.24
C HIS A 115 -55.54 -25.24 -15.20
N ARG A 116 -56.28 -25.01 -16.28
CA ARG A 116 -57.60 -25.63 -16.49
C ARG A 116 -57.38 -27.00 -17.14
N PRO A 117 -57.76 -28.12 -16.50
CA PRO A 117 -57.88 -29.39 -17.20
C PRO A 117 -59.09 -29.34 -18.13
N ALA A 118 -59.00 -30.16 -19.18
CA ALA A 118 -59.90 -30.26 -20.33
C ALA A 118 -61.34 -30.63 -19.98
#